data_AF-A0A142XV84-F1
#
_entry.id   AF-A0A142XV84-F1
#
_cell.length_a   1.000
_cell.length_b   1.000
_cell.length_c   1.000
_cell.angle_alpha   90.00
_cell.angle_beta   90.00
_cell.angle_gamma   90.00
#
_symmetry.space_group_name_H-M   'P 1'
#
loop_
_entity.id
_entity.type
_entity.pdbx_description
1 polymer ?
#
loop_
_entity_poly.entity_id
_entity_poly.type
_entity_poly.pdbx_seq_one_letter_code
_entity_poly.pdbx_strand_id
1 'polypeptide(L)'
;MECEYLNNGSCAIASDLACMPVSLVAVTKEACDHCKNIQNAMTINEVTVSVAIAALRNNNLFDQVSHRHLLDIAKSNCPKEVFTVGVVKSCGVGSVLARKLSWFHRTDDPCKICRYRVSKMNEWGPEGCERNMETILVWLKHSANKRGIPFFKAAVKLVVQSAINEERRNGCCVKT
;
A
#
# COMPACT_ATOMS: atom_id res chain seq x y z
N MET A 1 20.53 -27.79 -7.85
CA MET A 1 19.55 -27.05 -7.03
C MET A 1 18.20 -27.56 -7.46
N GLU A 2 17.65 -28.56 -6.77
CA GLU A 2 16.37 -29.16 -7.15
C GLU A 2 15.25 -28.51 -6.34
N CYS A 3 14.51 -27.59 -6.95
CA CYS A 3 13.35 -26.94 -6.36
C CYS A 3 12.24 -26.96 -7.41
N GLU A 4 11.09 -27.55 -7.10
CA GLU A 4 9.97 -27.72 -8.05
C GLU A 4 9.39 -26.39 -8.53
N TYR A 5 9.58 -25.31 -7.77
CA TYR A 5 9.15 -23.95 -8.11
C TYR A 5 10.24 -23.12 -8.81
N LEU A 6 11.43 -23.68 -9.06
CA LEU A 6 12.52 -22.99 -9.73
C LEU A 6 12.65 -23.49 -11.18
N ASN A 7 12.19 -22.69 -12.13
CA ASN A 7 12.23 -23.01 -13.55
C ASN A 7 13.10 -22.00 -14.30
N ASN A 8 14.18 -22.47 -14.92
CA ASN A 8 15.13 -21.64 -15.70
C ASN A 8 15.61 -20.37 -14.97
N GLY A 9 15.93 -20.49 -13.67
CA GLY A 9 16.41 -19.36 -12.84
C GLY A 9 15.31 -18.42 -12.35
N SER A 10 14.04 -18.69 -12.65
CA SER A 10 12.87 -17.96 -12.16
C SER A 10 12.13 -18.75 -11.09
N CYS A 11 11.76 -18.09 -9.99
CA CYS A 11 10.92 -18.69 -8.95
C CYS A 11 9.43 -18.45 -9.27
N ALA A 12 8.66 -19.53 -9.42
CA ALA A 12 7.22 -19.48 -9.70
C ALA A 12 6.44 -18.78 -8.58
N ILE A 13 6.73 -19.10 -7.31
CA ILE A 13 6.06 -18.48 -6.16
C ILE A 13 6.31 -16.96 -6.12
N ALA A 14 7.55 -16.53 -6.30
CA ALA A 14 7.86 -15.10 -6.33
C ALA A 14 7.27 -14.41 -7.57
N SER A 15 7.15 -15.13 -8.69
CA SER A 15 6.52 -14.61 -9.91
C SER A 15 5.02 -14.42 -9.76
N ASP A 16 4.36 -15.35 -9.08
CA ASP A 16 2.94 -15.24 -8.74
C ASP A 16 2.71 -14.07 -7.78
N LEU A 17 3.57 -13.91 -6.76
CA LEU A 17 3.52 -12.80 -5.81
C LEU A 17 3.75 -11.43 -6.47
N ALA A 18 4.63 -11.36 -7.47
CA ALA A 18 4.88 -10.15 -8.24
C ALA A 18 3.90 -9.96 -9.41
N CYS A 19 3.05 -10.96 -9.69
CA CYS A 19 2.19 -11.03 -10.88
C CYS A 19 2.96 -10.82 -12.19
N MET A 20 4.23 -11.20 -12.22
CA MET A 20 5.12 -11.05 -13.37
C MET A 20 6.28 -12.05 -13.30
N PRO A 21 6.90 -12.41 -14.43
CA PRO A 21 8.07 -13.27 -14.42
C PRO A 21 9.24 -12.63 -13.66
N VAL A 22 9.78 -13.32 -12.65
CA VAL A 22 10.94 -12.86 -11.85
C VAL A 22 12.28 -13.27 -12.48
N SER A 23 12.29 -13.61 -13.77
CA SER A 23 13.50 -14.00 -14.51
C SER A 23 14.58 -12.91 -14.57
N LEU A 24 14.23 -11.65 -14.31
CA LEU A 24 15.15 -10.51 -14.28
C LEU A 24 15.92 -10.36 -12.96
N VAL A 25 15.48 -11.05 -11.89
CA VAL A 25 16.21 -11.13 -10.63
C VAL A 25 16.71 -12.56 -10.52
N ALA A 26 17.92 -12.83 -11.03
CA ALA A 26 18.49 -14.16 -10.99
C ALA A 26 18.45 -14.70 -9.55
N VAL A 27 17.57 -15.67 -9.29
CA VAL A 27 17.45 -16.27 -7.97
C VAL A 27 18.74 -17.02 -7.71
N THR A 28 19.55 -16.52 -6.79
CA THR A 28 20.84 -17.14 -6.49
C THR A 28 20.63 -18.48 -5.78
N LYS A 29 21.63 -19.37 -5.89
CA LYS A 29 21.59 -20.67 -5.23
C LYS A 29 21.46 -20.55 -3.73
N GLU A 30 22.13 -19.57 -3.15
CA GLU A 30 22.14 -19.27 -1.72
C GLU A 30 20.75 -18.83 -1.25
N ALA A 31 20.05 -18.00 -2.03
CA ALA A 31 18.69 -17.58 -1.71
C ALA A 31 17.72 -18.78 -1.77
N CYS A 32 17.82 -19.63 -2.80
CA CYS A 32 16.97 -20.81 -2.90
C CYS A 32 17.26 -21.85 -1.81
N ASP A 33 18.53 -22.03 -1.43
CA ASP A 33 18.92 -22.95 -0.36
C ASP A 33 18.46 -22.39 1.01
N HIS A 34 18.52 -21.07 1.24
CA HIS A 34 17.95 -20.45 2.43
C HIS A 34 16.42 -20.64 2.50
N CYS A 35 15.72 -20.44 1.38
CA CYS A 35 14.28 -20.69 1.28
C CYS A 35 13.88 -22.13 1.66
N LYS A 36 14.76 -23.12 1.47
CA LYS A 36 14.50 -24.52 1.85
C LYS A 36 14.67 -24.81 3.34
N ASN A 37 15.47 -24.01 4.04
CA ASN A 37 15.89 -24.29 5.41
C ASN A 37 15.13 -23.49 6.47
N ILE A 38 14.11 -22.72 6.07
CA ILE A 38 13.25 -21.93 6.96
C ILE A 38 11.93 -22.64 7.25
N GLN A 39 11.25 -22.21 8.33
CA GLN A 39 10.06 -22.88 8.91
C GLN A 39 8.86 -23.00 7.94
N ASN A 40 8.85 -22.21 6.85
CA ASN A 40 7.86 -22.26 5.76
C ASN A 40 8.57 -22.47 4.41
N ALA A 41 9.33 -23.56 4.31
CA ALA A 41 10.13 -23.86 3.15
C ALA A 41 9.30 -23.99 1.85
N MET A 42 9.83 -23.48 0.74
CA MET A 42 9.22 -23.63 -0.60
C MET A 42 7.75 -23.16 -0.70
N THR A 43 7.38 -22.14 0.08
CA THR A 43 6.05 -21.50 0.07
C THR A 43 6.19 -19.97 0.10
N ILE A 44 5.13 -19.24 0.43
CA ILE A 44 5.21 -17.79 0.67
C ILE A 44 5.95 -17.54 1.98
N ASN A 45 7.16 -17.01 1.90
CA ASN A 45 8.06 -16.79 3.02
C ASN A 45 8.94 -15.55 2.80
N GLU A 46 9.84 -15.26 3.74
CA GLU A 46 10.68 -14.05 3.67
C GLU A 46 11.53 -13.98 2.38
N VAL A 47 12.00 -15.12 1.87
CA VAL A 47 12.85 -15.17 0.69
C VAL A 47 12.04 -14.93 -0.57
N THR A 48 10.93 -15.66 -0.73
CA THR A 48 10.07 -15.53 -1.92
C THR A 48 9.44 -14.15 -2.02
N VAL A 49 9.09 -13.55 -0.88
CA VAL A 49 8.61 -12.16 -0.77
C VAL A 49 9.71 -11.16 -1.09
N SER A 50 10.92 -11.33 -0.57
CA SER A 50 12.04 -10.42 -0.86
C SER A 50 12.41 -10.43 -2.34
N VAL A 51 12.41 -11.61 -2.96
CA VAL A 51 12.64 -11.79 -4.40
C VAL A 51 11.53 -11.14 -5.24
N ALA A 52 10.25 -11.29 -4.84
CA ALA A 52 9.12 -10.63 -5.51
C ALA A 52 9.19 -9.10 -5.39
N ILE A 53 9.53 -8.57 -4.21
CA ILE A 53 9.70 -7.12 -3.99
C ILE A 53 10.85 -6.58 -4.84
N ALA A 54 11.99 -7.27 -4.89
CA ALA A 54 13.13 -6.88 -5.70
C ALA A 54 12.76 -6.81 -7.20
N ALA A 55 12.00 -7.79 -7.69
CA ALA A 55 11.53 -7.81 -9.07
C ALA A 55 10.61 -6.63 -9.37
N LEU A 56 9.64 -6.35 -8.49
CA LEU A 56 8.76 -5.20 -8.62
C LEU A 56 9.54 -3.88 -8.60
N ARG A 57 10.57 -3.76 -7.75
CA ARG A 57 11.41 -2.55 -7.65
C ARG A 57 12.22 -2.33 -8.92
N ASN A 58 12.87 -3.37 -9.43
CA ASN A 58 13.69 -3.30 -10.63
C ASN A 58 12.87 -2.94 -11.88
N ASN A 59 11.57 -3.18 -11.86
CA ASN A 59 10.64 -2.81 -12.93
C ASN A 59 9.86 -1.51 -12.65
N ASN A 60 10.18 -0.78 -11.57
CA ASN A 60 9.45 0.42 -11.13
C ASN A 60 7.94 0.19 -10.89
N LEU A 61 7.54 -1.05 -10.61
CA LEU A 61 6.18 -1.45 -10.29
C LEU A 61 5.96 -1.57 -8.78
N PHE A 62 7.04 -1.53 -8.00
CA PHE A 62 6.96 -1.64 -6.55
C PHE A 62 6.37 -0.39 -5.93
N ASP A 63 5.11 -0.53 -5.60
CA ASP A 63 4.37 0.43 -4.83
C ASP A 63 4.14 -0.16 -3.43
N GLN A 64 4.70 0.48 -2.40
CA GLN A 64 4.55 0.06 -0.99
C GLN A 64 3.08 -0.07 -0.58
N VAL A 65 2.28 0.67 -1.31
CA VAL A 65 0.87 0.58 -1.31
C VAL A 65 0.46 -0.75 -1.87
N SER A 66 0.39 -0.91 -3.17
CA SER A 66 -0.07 -2.11 -3.86
C SER A 66 0.50 -3.42 -3.28
N HIS A 67 1.70 -3.37 -2.70
CA HIS A 67 2.42 -4.52 -2.18
C HIS A 67 2.54 -4.58 -0.64
N ARG A 68 1.65 -3.92 0.12
CA ARG A 68 1.65 -3.99 1.60
C ARG A 68 1.61 -5.41 2.16
N HIS A 69 0.88 -6.32 1.52
CA HIS A 69 0.80 -7.71 1.95
C HIS A 69 2.17 -8.40 1.89
N LEU A 70 2.99 -8.09 0.86
CA LEU A 70 4.38 -8.53 0.79
C LEU A 70 5.21 -7.93 1.93
N LEU A 71 5.03 -6.64 2.22
CA LEU A 71 5.71 -5.99 3.35
C LEU A 71 5.32 -6.56 4.72
N ASP A 72 4.06 -6.97 4.90
CA ASP A 72 3.57 -7.52 6.15
C ASP A 72 4.17 -8.92 6.40
N ILE A 73 4.30 -9.74 5.36
CA ILE A 73 4.95 -11.06 5.43
C ILE A 73 6.47 -10.92 5.67
N ALA A 74 7.11 -9.95 5.03
CA ALA A 74 8.51 -9.64 5.29
C ALA A 74 8.75 -9.20 6.74
N LYS A 75 7.79 -8.48 7.34
CA LYS A 75 7.88 -8.02 8.74
C LYS A 75 7.54 -9.10 9.76
N SER A 76 6.63 -10.01 9.46
CA SER A 76 6.18 -11.04 10.40
C SER A 76 7.21 -12.14 10.67
N ASN A 77 8.17 -12.32 9.75
CA ASN A 77 9.23 -13.33 9.86
C ASN A 77 10.61 -12.73 10.16
N CYS A 78 10.73 -11.40 10.27
CA CYS A 78 12.02 -10.76 10.48
C CYS A 78 12.41 -10.80 11.97
N PRO A 79 13.61 -11.30 12.33
CA PRO A 79 14.20 -10.96 13.62
C PRO A 79 14.27 -9.44 13.75
N LYS A 80 13.90 -8.91 14.92
CA LYS A 80 13.64 -7.49 15.23
C LYS A 80 14.81 -6.52 15.04
N GLU A 81 15.88 -6.92 14.38
CA GLU A 81 17.07 -6.09 14.18
C GLU A 81 17.45 -5.98 12.71
N VAL A 82 16.56 -5.45 11.86
CA VAL A 82 17.03 -4.72 10.67
C VAL A 82 16.13 -3.51 10.43
N PHE A 83 16.65 -2.39 10.92
CA PHE A 83 16.34 -1.03 10.54
C PHE A 83 16.22 -0.89 9.00
N THR A 84 15.02 -0.65 8.46
CA THR A 84 14.82 0.13 7.21
C THR A 84 13.38 0.65 7.09
N VAL A 85 13.23 1.94 7.40
CA VAL A 85 12.42 2.98 6.72
C VAL A 85 11.00 2.60 6.26
N GLY A 86 10.00 3.17 6.94
CA GLY A 86 8.58 2.94 6.66
C GLY A 86 8.05 3.57 5.37
N VAL A 87 6.95 3.02 4.84
CA VAL A 87 5.93 3.72 4.04
C VAL A 87 4.62 2.88 4.05
N VAL A 88 3.49 3.57 3.89
CA VAL A 88 2.10 3.09 4.03
C VAL A 88 1.45 2.96 2.65
N LYS A 89 0.54 1.99 2.49
CA LYS A 89 -0.39 1.88 1.36
C LYS A 89 -1.28 3.12 1.14
N SER A 90 -0.84 4.12 0.34
CA SER A 90 -1.43 5.44 0.11
C SER A 90 -1.56 5.92 -1.37
N CYS A 91 -2.50 5.38 -2.15
CA CYS A 91 -2.97 6.00 -3.41
C CYS A 91 -4.49 5.82 -3.57
N GLY A 92 -5.21 6.84 -4.04
CA GLY A 92 -6.67 6.86 -4.17
C GLY A 92 -7.30 8.14 -3.59
N VAL A 93 -8.63 8.29 -3.74
CA VAL A 93 -9.39 9.48 -3.30
C VAL A 93 -9.12 9.85 -1.84
N GLY A 94 -9.04 8.85 -0.96
CA GLY A 94 -8.74 9.06 0.46
C GLY A 94 -7.34 9.58 0.71
N SER A 95 -6.35 9.12 -0.04
CA SER A 95 -4.96 9.61 0.04
C SER A 95 -4.84 11.04 -0.49
N VAL A 96 -5.51 11.34 -1.61
CA VAL A 96 -5.57 12.71 -2.17
C VAL A 96 -6.25 13.65 -1.17
N LEU A 97 -7.37 13.22 -0.58
CA LEU A 97 -8.08 14.00 0.42
C LEU A 97 -7.25 14.21 1.68
N ALA A 98 -6.57 13.17 2.18
CA ALA A 98 -5.68 13.29 3.34
C ALA A 98 -4.55 14.29 3.10
N ARG A 99 -3.97 14.29 1.89
CA ARG A 99 -2.96 15.28 1.47
C ARG A 99 -3.52 16.70 1.44
N LYS A 100 -4.76 16.89 0.94
CA LYS A 100 -5.43 18.20 0.94
C LYS A 100 -5.80 18.71 2.33
N LEU A 101 -5.92 17.82 3.31
CA LEU A 101 -6.26 18.15 4.69
C LEU A 101 -5.04 18.13 5.65
N SER A 102 -3.84 17.89 5.12
CA SER A 102 -2.61 17.72 5.92
C SER A 102 -2.26 18.98 6.73
N TRP A 103 -2.56 20.17 6.18
CA TRP A 103 -2.35 21.46 6.83
C TRP A 103 -3.18 21.67 8.11
N PHE A 104 -4.20 20.84 8.35
CA PHE A 104 -5.06 20.90 9.53
C PHE A 104 -4.76 19.81 10.58
N HIS A 105 -3.84 18.88 10.32
CA HIS A 105 -3.55 17.79 11.23
C HIS A 105 -2.31 18.13 12.06
N ARG A 106 -2.50 18.36 13.37
CA ARG A 106 -1.38 18.24 14.33
C ARG A 106 -0.97 16.77 14.40
N THR A 107 0.31 16.52 14.19
CA THR A 107 0.98 15.22 14.02
C THR A 107 0.93 14.29 15.23
N ASP A 108 0.38 14.76 16.35
CA ASP A 108 0.69 14.23 17.67
C ASP A 108 -0.36 13.21 18.17
N ASP A 109 -1.48 13.04 17.43
CA ASP A 109 -2.50 12.03 17.74
C ASP A 109 -2.68 11.04 16.56
N PRO A 110 -2.19 9.79 16.68
CA PRO A 110 -2.34 8.78 15.65
C PRO A 110 -3.80 8.31 15.54
N CYS A 111 -4.59 9.05 14.77
CA CYS A 111 -5.99 8.72 14.49
C CYS A 111 -6.10 7.41 13.67
N LYS A 112 -6.17 6.27 14.36
CA LYS A 112 -6.33 4.92 13.77
C LYS A 112 -7.56 4.85 12.85
N ILE A 113 -8.66 5.50 13.24
CA ILE A 113 -9.90 5.54 12.45
C ILE A 113 -9.76 6.38 11.16
N CYS A 114 -8.89 7.40 11.16
CA CYS A 114 -8.64 8.22 9.98
C CYS A 114 -7.92 7.41 8.91
N ARG A 115 -6.94 6.58 9.31
CA ARG A 115 -6.25 5.65 8.39
C ARG A 115 -7.22 4.64 7.76
N TYR A 116 -8.14 4.09 8.54
CA TYR A 116 -9.20 3.22 8.02
C TYR A 116 -10.08 3.93 6.99
N ARG A 117 -10.56 5.15 7.31
CA ARG A 117 -11.42 5.95 6.39
C ARG A 117 -10.70 6.31 5.09
N VAL A 118 -9.41 6.66 5.17
CA VAL A 118 -8.55 6.88 3.99
C VAL A 118 -8.50 5.61 3.14
N SER A 119 -8.19 4.46 3.74
CA SER A 119 -8.17 3.18 3.03
C SER A 119 -9.52 2.84 2.40
N LYS A 120 -10.63 3.12 3.09
CA LYS A 120 -12.00 2.86 2.61
C LYS A 120 -12.37 3.74 1.42
N MET A 121 -12.01 5.02 1.46
CA MET A 121 -12.22 5.93 0.31
C MET A 121 -11.34 5.54 -0.90
N ASN A 122 -10.12 5.06 -0.67
CA ASN A 122 -9.28 4.52 -1.74
C ASN A 122 -9.92 3.27 -2.37
N GLU A 123 -10.49 2.37 -1.54
CA GLU A 123 -11.19 1.16 -1.99
C GLU A 123 -12.45 1.47 -2.79
N TRP A 124 -13.22 2.49 -2.38
CA TRP A 124 -14.45 2.91 -3.08
C TRP A 124 -14.18 3.53 -4.45
N GLY A 125 -13.00 4.12 -4.66
CA GLY A 125 -12.69 4.90 -5.84
C GLY A 125 -13.58 6.14 -6.01
N PRO A 126 -13.45 6.86 -7.14
CA PRO A 126 -14.20 8.10 -7.39
C PRO A 126 -15.72 7.92 -7.33
N GLU A 127 -16.25 6.93 -8.07
CA GLU A 127 -17.69 6.67 -8.18
C GLU A 127 -18.30 6.23 -6.84
N GLY A 128 -17.58 5.39 -6.09
CA GLY A 128 -18.01 4.97 -4.77
C GLY A 128 -17.99 6.14 -3.79
N CYS A 129 -17.00 7.04 -3.87
CA CYS A 129 -16.96 8.24 -3.02
C CYS A 129 -18.09 9.22 -3.33
N GLU A 130 -18.50 9.36 -4.60
CA GLU A 130 -19.67 10.19 -4.95
C GLU A 130 -20.97 9.61 -4.39
N ARG A 131 -21.20 8.31 -4.55
CA ARG A 131 -22.37 7.63 -3.96
C ARG A 131 -22.38 7.72 -2.43
N ASN A 132 -21.21 7.79 -1.80
CA ASN A 132 -21.04 7.84 -0.35
C ASN A 132 -20.67 9.24 0.18
N MET A 133 -20.97 10.30 -0.57
CA MET A 133 -20.58 11.67 -0.21
C MET A 133 -21.07 12.07 1.20
N GLU A 134 -22.33 11.78 1.54
CA GLU A 134 -22.86 12.09 2.87
C GLU A 134 -22.13 11.33 3.99
N THR A 135 -21.80 10.06 3.78
CA THR A 135 -21.00 9.26 4.72
C THR A 135 -19.63 9.89 4.97
N ILE A 136 -18.95 10.34 3.91
CA ILE A 136 -17.64 11.01 4.00
C ILE A 136 -17.77 12.33 4.77
N LEU A 137 -18.81 13.12 4.48
CA LEU A 137 -19.06 14.39 5.20
C LEU A 137 -19.32 14.16 6.69
N VAL A 138 -20.06 13.11 7.06
CA VAL A 138 -20.27 12.72 8.47
C VAL A 138 -18.95 12.35 9.13
N TRP A 139 -18.10 11.58 8.46
CA TRP A 139 -16.77 11.22 8.99
C TRP A 139 -15.87 12.43 9.20
N LEU A 140 -15.88 13.38 8.27
CA LEU A 140 -15.11 14.62 8.37
C LEU A 140 -15.66 15.52 9.48
N LYS A 141 -16.99 15.63 9.62
CA LYS A 141 -17.63 16.34 10.74
C LYS A 141 -17.23 15.76 12.09
N HIS A 142 -17.29 14.43 12.24
CA HIS A 142 -16.85 13.77 13.46
C HIS A 142 -15.37 14.05 13.77
N SER A 143 -14.52 13.99 12.74
CA SER A 143 -13.08 14.25 12.86
C SER A 143 -12.76 15.71 13.20
N ALA A 144 -13.55 16.65 12.69
CA ALA A 144 -13.42 18.08 12.95
C ALA A 144 -13.89 18.42 14.38
N ASN A 145 -15.06 17.91 14.79
CA ASN A 145 -15.59 18.08 16.14
C ASN A 145 -14.63 17.55 17.21
N LYS A 146 -14.06 16.36 17.02
CA LYS A 146 -13.07 15.79 17.95
C LYS A 146 -11.83 16.69 18.13
N ARG A 147 -11.53 17.53 17.13
CA ARG A 147 -10.39 18.45 17.11
C ARG A 147 -10.77 19.90 17.37
N GLY A 148 -12.03 20.20 17.71
CA GLY A 148 -12.52 21.57 17.91
C GLY A 148 -12.50 22.43 16.65
N ILE A 149 -12.49 21.82 15.45
CA ILE A 149 -12.43 22.52 14.17
C ILE A 149 -13.86 22.83 13.68
N PRO A 150 -14.18 24.08 13.31
CA PRO A 150 -15.46 24.43 12.70
C PRO A 150 -15.72 23.64 11.41
N PHE A 151 -16.90 23.03 11.30
CA PHE A 151 -17.28 22.24 10.13
C PHE A 151 -18.29 22.97 9.25
N PHE A 152 -17.88 23.35 8.04
CA PHE A 152 -18.76 23.93 7.02
C PHE A 152 -19.01 22.92 5.89
N LYS A 153 -20.22 22.35 5.86
CA LYS A 153 -20.57 21.23 4.95
C LYS A 153 -20.26 21.54 3.48
N ALA A 154 -20.60 22.74 3.00
CA ALA A 154 -20.39 23.13 1.61
C ALA A 154 -18.89 23.19 1.24
N ALA A 155 -18.08 23.85 2.08
CA ALA A 155 -16.64 23.96 1.85
C ALA A 155 -15.96 22.58 1.86
N VAL A 156 -16.29 21.74 2.84
CA VAL A 156 -15.72 20.39 2.94
C VAL A 156 -16.15 19.53 1.75
N LYS A 157 -17.40 19.64 1.30
CA LYS A 157 -17.88 18.94 0.09
C LYS A 157 -17.05 19.31 -1.13
N LEU A 158 -16.71 20.59 -1.32
CA LEU A 158 -15.85 21.03 -2.44
C LEU A 158 -14.45 20.40 -2.35
N VAL A 159 -13.87 20.27 -1.15
CA VAL A 159 -12.57 19.62 -0.97
C VAL A 159 -12.62 18.13 -1.33
N VAL A 160 -13.68 17.43 -0.91
CA VAL A 160 -13.91 16.02 -1.28
C VAL A 160 -14.10 15.88 -2.79
N GLN A 161 -14.92 16.74 -3.40
CA GLN A 161 -15.13 16.75 -4.85
C GLN A 161 -13.83 17.01 -5.62
N SER A 162 -12.98 17.91 -5.12
CA SER A 162 -11.65 18.16 -5.67
C SER A 162 -10.77 16.91 -5.60
N ALA A 163 -10.79 16.17 -4.50
CA ALA A 163 -10.02 14.92 -4.37
C ALA A 163 -10.51 13.84 -5.33
N ILE A 164 -11.83 13.70 -5.50
CA ILE A 164 -12.46 12.78 -6.46
C ILE A 164 -12.03 13.15 -7.89
N ASN A 165 -12.11 14.43 -8.24
CA ASN A 165 -11.77 14.90 -9.58
C ASN A 165 -10.28 14.80 -9.89
N GLU A 166 -9.42 15.02 -8.90
CA GLU A 166 -7.97 14.84 -9.03
C GLU A 166 -7.63 13.36 -9.25
N GLU A 167 -8.26 12.45 -8.48
CA GLU A 167 -8.10 11.01 -8.71
C GLU A 167 -8.60 10.59 -10.10
N ARG A 168 -9.71 11.14 -10.59
CA ARG A 168 -10.19 10.87 -11.96
C ARG A 168 -9.24 11.35 -13.05
N ARG A 169 -8.57 12.49 -12.84
CA ARG A 169 -7.68 13.12 -13.83
C ARG A 169 -6.30 12.47 -13.87
N ASN A 170 -5.78 12.13 -12.70
CA ASN A 170 -4.38 11.73 -12.56
C ASN A 170 -4.24 10.24 -12.20
N GLY A 171 -5.24 9.62 -11.56
CA GLY A 171 -5.10 8.31 -10.93
C GLY A 171 -3.87 8.26 -10.01
N CYS A 172 -3.47 7.07 -9.57
CA CYS A 172 -2.21 6.88 -8.83
C CYS A 172 -0.94 7.17 -9.67
N CYS A 173 -1.07 7.61 -10.93
CA CYS A 173 0.03 8.08 -11.75
C CYS A 173 0.10 9.62 -11.74
N VAL A 174 0.84 10.21 -10.80
CA VAL A 174 1.25 11.61 -11.00
C VAL A 174 2.23 11.63 -12.17
N LYS A 175 1.79 12.24 -13.27
CA LYS A 175 2.64 12.69 -14.38
C LYS A 175 3.65 13.72 -13.85
N THR A 176 4.92 13.47 -14.20
CA THR A 176 6.05 14.40 -14.41
C THR A 176 6.24 15.54 -13.43
#